data_AF-A0A9X5LSR2-F1
#
_entry.id   AF-A0A9X5LSR2-F1
#
_cell.length_a   1.000
_cell.length_b   1.000
_cell.length_c   1.000
_cell.angle_alpha   90.00
_cell.angle_beta   90.00
_cell.angle_gamma   90.00
#
_symmetry.space_group_name_H-M   'P 1'
#
loop_
_entity.id
_entity.type
_entity.pdbx_description
1 polymer ?
#
loop_
_entity_poly.entity_id
_entity_poly.type
_entity_poly.pdbx_seq_one_letter_code
_entity_poly.pdbx_strand_id
1 'polypeptide(L)'
;MMRGVLLWLRHHHVPQCVVVAVIGTLVCGFLTSSDAFIADVAPLWCAALATIPMLFVVIGEDDMDRTSSRSLAARRGVLVAVGAAVIICLAVICYPDGGEFGMETMLRDSLALAGLGAASTVFLPTTAIWVVPLLVAFASSLFAWPLDPTIMHGVWGFLRAPSGWQLTPGVPNLAWLVSAVIGIGGIALGVFRRSDPSSGARQGSKYRTPGGLARGLRRARLFWPVMALNAVIVAWMLFAALPFWGGSVRLLLASIAGSAPFIYLTCAAISGAVASQVRWRTGVVVWERVSPRDATALFWRSTVAAMIPCVIGVLVAVGIAAGVAVGGMAHDGVPVAIIGREIGAGLGSLALILVSAAVTCGCAAALGWFLSGPWVAPVAAVLALGLALGLPKPVQPVGSDHIREYGYTVCTDTRYSRVCTSAPNSGYLPAAAAMVDEIYAESDHPEVLPRRVVVTDGQYMGMHAVPETPATIPVTGLAVSRAVTAPETLSSFDTRDSLAYSMHDWCPGTDLGDVQTLLGINSPDTESATMPTTLRALGRCRG
;
A
#
# COMPACT_ATOMS: atom_id res chain seq x y z
N MET A 1 42.17 -21.24 7.08
CA MET A 1 41.48 -19.93 7.14
C MET A 1 40.01 -19.98 6.68
N MET A 2 39.66 -20.60 5.53
CA MET A 2 38.28 -20.64 5.02
C MET A 2 37.23 -21.23 5.99
N ARG A 3 37.55 -22.30 6.73
CA ARG A 3 36.63 -22.87 7.75
C ARG A 3 36.27 -21.87 8.86
N GLY A 4 37.21 -21.03 9.27
CA GLY A 4 36.98 -20.02 10.33
C GLY A 4 36.07 -18.88 9.85
N VAL A 5 36.27 -18.41 8.62
CA VAL A 5 35.42 -17.38 8.01
C VAL A 5 34.00 -17.90 7.78
N LEU A 6 33.84 -19.13 7.30
CA LEU A 6 32.52 -19.75 7.11
C LEU A 6 31.75 -19.94 8.41
N LEU A 7 32.43 -20.35 9.48
CA LEU A 7 31.81 -20.45 10.81
C LEU A 7 31.43 -19.06 11.35
N TRP A 8 32.27 -18.05 11.14
CA TRP A 8 31.98 -16.67 11.51
C TRP A 8 30.77 -16.10 10.74
N LEU A 9 30.69 -16.32 9.42
CA LEU A 9 29.54 -15.90 8.62
C LEU A 9 28.25 -16.65 9.02
N ARG A 10 28.35 -17.94 9.35
CA ARG A 10 27.21 -18.74 9.83
C ARG A 10 26.74 -18.26 11.21
N HIS A 11 27.67 -17.85 12.07
CA HIS A 11 27.36 -17.29 13.38
C HIS A 11 26.57 -15.98 13.27
N HIS A 12 26.95 -15.09 12.34
CA HIS A 12 26.19 -13.87 12.04
C HIS A 12 24.96 -14.08 11.14
N HIS A 13 24.55 -15.34 10.91
CA HIS A 13 23.40 -15.68 10.07
C HIS A 13 23.44 -15.10 8.64
N VAL A 14 24.63 -14.74 8.13
CA VAL A 14 24.84 -14.13 6.81
C VAL A 14 24.21 -14.97 5.69
N PRO A 15 24.46 -16.28 5.55
CA PRO A 15 23.89 -17.05 4.44
C PRO A 15 22.36 -17.07 4.47
N GLN A 16 21.73 -17.07 5.65
CA GLN A 16 20.27 -17.04 5.78
C GLN A 16 19.72 -15.69 5.34
N CYS A 17 20.34 -14.59 5.79
CA CYS A 17 19.94 -13.24 5.40
C CYS A 17 20.13 -12.99 3.89
N VAL A 18 21.22 -13.51 3.31
CA VAL A 18 21.50 -13.39 1.87
C VAL A 18 20.48 -14.16 1.05
N VAL A 19 20.17 -15.40 1.42
CA VAL A 19 19.16 -16.20 0.70
C VAL A 19 17.79 -15.52 0.73
N VAL A 20 17.39 -14.96 1.88
CA VAL A 20 16.11 -14.23 1.98
C VAL A 20 16.11 -12.97 1.12
N ALA A 21 17.17 -12.17 1.19
CA ALA A 21 17.30 -10.96 0.38
C ALA A 21 17.25 -11.30 -1.12
N VAL A 22 17.99 -12.32 -1.55
CA VAL A 22 18.01 -12.76 -2.95
C VAL A 22 16.63 -13.23 -3.41
N ILE A 23 16.01 -14.16 -2.69
CA ILE A 23 14.71 -14.70 -3.09
C ILE A 23 13.64 -13.60 -3.08
N GLY A 24 13.59 -12.78 -2.02
CA GLY A 24 12.61 -11.71 -1.89
C GLY A 24 12.73 -10.68 -3.02
N THR A 25 13.94 -10.16 -3.23
CA THR A 25 14.19 -9.13 -4.23
C THR A 25 14.00 -9.64 -5.66
N LEU A 26 14.42 -10.87 -5.98
CA LEU A 26 14.21 -11.45 -7.32
C LEU A 26 12.74 -11.73 -7.62
N VAL A 27 11.98 -12.26 -6.65
CA VAL A 27 10.54 -12.48 -6.81
C VAL A 27 9.82 -11.15 -7.00
N CYS A 28 10.18 -10.13 -6.22
CA CYS A 28 9.63 -8.79 -6.38
C CYS A 28 9.94 -8.24 -7.77
N GLY A 29 11.20 -8.24 -8.20
CA GLY A 29 11.62 -7.74 -9.51
C GLY A 29 10.91 -8.46 -10.68
N PHE A 30 10.75 -9.78 -10.59
CA PHE A 30 10.05 -10.57 -11.60
C PHE A 30 8.55 -10.27 -11.64
N LEU A 31 7.89 -10.09 -10.49
CA LEU A 31 6.45 -9.82 -10.47
C LEU A 31 6.15 -8.38 -10.90
N THR A 32 7.02 -7.43 -10.58
CA THR A 32 6.83 -6.01 -10.93
C THR A 32 7.06 -5.71 -12.40
N SER A 33 7.79 -6.55 -13.13
CA SER A 33 7.92 -6.41 -14.59
C SER A 33 6.65 -6.81 -15.35
N SER A 34 5.67 -7.44 -14.66
CA SER A 34 4.44 -7.95 -15.26
C SER A 34 3.17 -7.12 -14.96
N ASP A 35 3.22 -6.20 -13.98
CA ASP A 35 2.05 -5.42 -13.53
C ASP A 35 2.37 -3.91 -13.57
N ALA A 36 1.76 -3.19 -14.53
CA ALA A 36 2.00 -1.75 -14.77
C ALA A 36 1.67 -0.87 -13.55
N PHE A 37 0.74 -1.29 -12.70
CA PHE A 37 0.35 -0.54 -11.50
C PHE A 37 1.42 -0.59 -10.37
N ILE A 38 2.30 -1.60 -10.39
CA ILE A 38 3.31 -1.82 -9.33
C ILE A 38 4.69 -1.31 -9.76
N ALA A 39 4.88 -1.03 -11.06
CA ALA A 39 6.13 -0.54 -11.63
C ALA A 39 6.69 0.68 -10.86
N ASP A 40 5.82 1.60 -10.45
CA ASP A 40 6.24 2.85 -9.77
C ASP A 40 6.80 2.64 -8.36
N VAL A 41 6.37 1.59 -7.64
CA VAL A 41 6.82 1.30 -6.26
C VAL A 41 7.83 0.14 -6.22
N ALA A 42 8.07 -0.51 -7.36
CA ALA A 42 8.92 -1.68 -7.46
C ALA A 42 10.35 -1.46 -6.93
N PRO A 43 11.04 -0.34 -7.26
CA PRO A 43 12.40 -0.12 -6.76
C PRO A 43 12.47 -0.01 -5.23
N LEU A 44 11.48 0.64 -4.61
CA LEU A 44 11.38 0.80 -3.17
C LEU A 44 11.19 -0.54 -2.46
N TRP A 45 10.31 -1.41 -2.99
CA TRP A 45 10.09 -2.73 -2.40
C TRP A 45 11.29 -3.65 -2.63
N CYS A 46 11.92 -3.62 -3.81
CA CYS A 46 13.18 -4.32 -4.06
C CYS A 46 14.29 -3.87 -3.08
N ALA A 47 14.39 -2.56 -2.81
CA ALA A 47 15.33 -1.99 -1.86
C ALA A 47 15.04 -2.44 -0.42
N ALA A 48 13.78 -2.41 0.02
CA ALA A 48 13.37 -2.87 1.35
C ALA A 48 13.66 -4.36 1.54
N LEU A 49 13.35 -5.18 0.54
CA LEU A 49 13.58 -6.63 0.56
C LEU A 49 15.06 -7.01 0.56
N ALA A 50 15.91 -6.21 -0.10
CA ALA A 50 17.35 -6.41 -0.07
C ALA A 50 17.95 -5.95 1.27
N THR A 51 17.51 -4.80 1.77
CA THR A 51 18.17 -4.10 2.89
C THR A 51 17.77 -4.64 4.25
N ILE A 52 16.49 -4.94 4.48
CA ILE A 52 15.97 -5.34 5.79
C ILE A 52 16.65 -6.63 6.31
N PRO A 53 16.82 -7.71 5.51
CA PRO A 53 17.57 -8.88 5.96
C PRO A 53 19.04 -8.56 6.25
N MET A 54 19.68 -7.71 5.44
CA MET A 54 21.09 -7.34 5.63
C MET A 54 21.34 -6.53 6.91
N LEU A 55 20.36 -5.78 7.39
CA LEU A 55 20.48 -5.05 8.67
C LEU A 55 20.78 -5.96 9.87
N PHE A 56 20.28 -7.20 9.87
CA PHE A 56 20.55 -8.17 10.95
C PHE A 56 22.00 -8.67 10.94
N VAL A 57 22.62 -8.73 9.77
CA VAL A 57 24.02 -9.12 9.62
C VAL A 57 24.93 -8.10 10.29
N VAL A 58 24.58 -6.81 10.23
CA VAL A 58 25.43 -5.70 10.70
C VAL A 58 25.36 -5.51 12.23
N ILE A 59 24.26 -5.90 12.88
CA ILE A 59 23.93 -5.48 14.26
C ILE A 59 23.84 -6.64 15.26
N GLY A 60 24.09 -7.88 14.83
CA GLY A 60 24.34 -9.00 15.75
C GLY A 60 25.63 -8.81 16.54
N GLU A 61 25.54 -8.32 17.78
CA GLU A 61 26.61 -8.40 18.77
C GLU A 61 26.41 -9.69 19.58
N ASP A 62 27.38 -10.61 19.50
CA ASP A 62 27.42 -11.77 20.38
C ASP A 62 28.49 -11.57 21.47
N ASP A 63 28.35 -12.23 22.62
CA ASP A 63 29.29 -12.07 23.75
C ASP A 63 30.73 -12.44 23.36
N MET A 64 30.91 -13.29 22.33
CA MET A 64 32.23 -13.59 21.77
C MET A 64 32.88 -12.39 21.05
N ASP A 65 32.10 -11.48 20.46
CA ASP A 65 32.65 -10.32 19.77
C ASP A 65 33.30 -9.34 20.73
N ARG A 66 32.75 -9.25 21.94
CA ARG A 66 33.28 -8.46 23.07
C ARG A 66 34.63 -8.99 23.57
N THR A 67 34.89 -10.29 23.41
CA THR A 67 36.12 -10.94 23.90
C THR A 67 37.23 -11.10 22.86
N SER A 68 37.00 -10.70 21.61
CA SER A 68 37.99 -10.88 20.53
C SER A 68 39.01 -9.75 20.44
N SER A 69 40.25 -10.09 20.06
CA SER A 69 41.39 -9.17 19.96
C SER A 69 41.34 -8.16 18.80
N ARG A 70 40.46 -8.35 17.81
CA ARG A 70 40.32 -7.43 16.66
C ARG A 70 39.39 -6.27 16.97
N SER A 71 39.64 -5.08 16.41
CA SER A 71 38.75 -3.92 16.62
C SER A 71 37.32 -4.22 16.14
N LEU A 72 36.33 -3.84 16.96
CA LEU A 72 34.90 -4.01 16.67
C LEU A 72 34.50 -3.25 15.40
N ALA A 73 35.06 -2.06 15.19
CA ALA A 73 34.81 -1.21 14.03
C ALA A 73 35.24 -1.88 12.71
N ALA A 74 36.41 -2.54 12.68
CA ALA A 74 36.87 -3.21 11.47
C ALA A 74 35.98 -4.40 11.09
N ARG A 75 35.52 -5.19 12.08
CA ARG A 75 34.62 -6.32 11.85
C ARG A 75 33.24 -5.88 11.37
N ARG A 76 32.68 -4.82 11.96
CA ARG A 76 31.44 -4.18 11.49
C ARG A 76 31.59 -3.63 10.07
N GLY A 77 32.72 -3.00 9.76
CA GLY A 77 33.04 -2.51 8.42
C GLY A 77 33.00 -3.62 7.36
N VAL A 78 33.54 -4.81 7.68
CA VAL A 78 33.46 -5.98 6.78
C VAL A 78 32.02 -6.44 6.57
N LEU A 79 31.20 -6.50 7.62
CA LEU A 79 29.79 -6.91 7.51
C LEU A 79 28.96 -5.90 6.71
N VAL A 80 29.20 -4.60 6.90
CA VAL A 80 28.59 -3.53 6.09
C VAL A 80 29.00 -3.66 4.62
N ALA A 81 30.28 -3.92 4.35
CA ALA A 81 30.77 -4.09 2.98
C ALA A 81 30.15 -5.32 2.29
N VAL A 82 29.98 -6.44 3.02
CA VAL A 82 29.28 -7.63 2.51
C VAL A 82 27.82 -7.30 2.18
N GLY A 83 27.10 -6.62 3.09
CA GLY A 83 25.71 -6.21 2.84
C GLY A 83 25.59 -5.28 1.62
N ALA A 84 26.47 -4.29 1.52
CA ALA A 84 26.52 -3.37 0.37
C ALA A 84 26.79 -4.11 -0.95
N ALA A 85 27.73 -5.05 -0.97
CA ALA A 85 28.03 -5.85 -2.15
C ALA A 85 26.81 -6.67 -2.61
N VAL A 86 26.08 -7.30 -1.68
CA VAL A 86 24.86 -8.05 -2.01
C VAL A 86 23.77 -7.13 -2.58
N ILE A 87 23.56 -5.96 -1.98
CA ILE A 87 22.58 -4.98 -2.46
C ILE A 87 22.93 -4.51 -3.89
N ILE A 88 24.21 -4.22 -4.15
CA ILE A 88 24.69 -3.82 -5.48
C ILE A 88 24.45 -4.94 -6.51
N CYS A 89 24.80 -6.18 -6.18
CA CYS A 89 24.54 -7.32 -7.07
C CYS A 89 23.04 -7.49 -7.35
N LEU A 90 22.18 -7.35 -6.33
CA LEU A 90 20.73 -7.47 -6.52
C LEU A 90 20.16 -6.34 -7.37
N ALA A 91 20.65 -5.11 -7.21
CA ALA A 91 20.24 -3.98 -8.03
C ALA A 91 20.59 -4.20 -9.51
N VAL A 92 21.79 -4.70 -9.81
CA VAL A 92 22.22 -5.03 -11.18
C VAL A 92 21.38 -6.18 -11.77
N ILE A 93 21.05 -7.21 -10.98
CA ILE A 93 20.27 -8.35 -11.48
C ILE A 93 18.81 -7.94 -11.76
N CYS A 94 18.21 -7.12 -10.89
CA CYS A 94 16.81 -6.70 -11.06
C CYS A 94 16.63 -5.63 -12.13
N TYR A 95 17.67 -4.83 -12.40
CA TYR A 95 17.64 -3.75 -13.36
C TYR A 95 18.90 -3.80 -14.26
N PRO A 96 19.03 -4.81 -15.14
CA PRO A 96 20.24 -5.04 -15.94
C PRO A 96 20.54 -3.90 -16.92
N ASP A 97 19.50 -3.27 -17.47
CA ASP A 97 19.61 -2.11 -18.36
C ASP A 97 19.47 -0.78 -17.59
N GLY A 98 19.53 -0.83 -16.26
CA GLY A 98 19.29 0.31 -15.37
C GLY A 98 17.80 0.65 -15.16
N GLY A 99 16.92 0.31 -16.10
CA GLY A 99 15.59 0.96 -16.22
C GLY A 99 15.77 2.47 -16.47
N GLU A 100 14.72 3.25 -16.70
CA GLU A 100 14.92 4.70 -16.88
C GLU A 100 15.62 5.32 -15.65
N PHE A 101 15.37 4.78 -14.43
CA PHE A 101 16.03 5.13 -13.15
C PHE A 101 16.05 4.00 -12.08
N GLY A 102 15.75 2.75 -12.45
CA GLY A 102 15.41 1.66 -11.51
C GLY A 102 16.56 1.18 -10.61
N MET A 103 17.76 1.02 -11.17
CA MET A 103 18.94 0.61 -10.40
C MET A 103 19.35 1.68 -9.37
N GLU A 104 19.38 2.93 -9.80
CA GLU A 104 19.80 4.07 -8.96
C GLU A 104 18.82 4.34 -7.83
N THR A 105 17.51 4.32 -8.12
CA THR A 105 16.45 4.45 -7.09
C THR A 105 16.55 3.34 -6.06
N MET A 106 16.74 2.08 -6.47
CA MET A 106 16.92 0.96 -5.55
C MET A 106 18.14 1.13 -4.64
N LEU A 107 19.28 1.60 -5.17
CA LEU A 107 20.50 1.81 -4.38
C LEU A 107 20.34 2.97 -3.39
N ARG A 108 19.77 4.09 -3.84
CA ARG A 108 19.44 5.25 -3.00
C ARG A 108 18.54 4.84 -1.83
N ASP A 109 17.44 4.15 -2.13
CA ASP A 109 16.46 3.75 -1.14
C ASP A 109 17.06 2.73 -0.17
N SER A 110 17.89 1.81 -0.65
CA SER A 110 18.62 0.86 0.19
C SER A 110 19.54 1.57 1.19
N LEU A 111 20.24 2.62 0.75
CA LEU A 111 21.09 3.44 1.61
C LEU A 111 20.28 4.14 2.71
N ALA A 112 19.16 4.77 2.35
CA ALA A 112 18.31 5.45 3.32
C ALA A 112 17.67 4.46 4.31
N LEU A 113 17.13 3.34 3.83
CA LEU A 113 16.53 2.30 4.67
C LEU A 113 17.58 1.65 5.61
N ALA A 114 18.81 1.46 5.14
CA ALA A 114 19.91 0.97 5.98
C ALA A 114 20.24 1.97 7.10
N GLY A 115 20.31 3.26 6.77
CA GLY A 115 20.52 4.34 7.74
C GLY A 115 19.42 4.42 8.78
N LEU A 116 18.15 4.42 8.35
CA LEU A 116 16.98 4.43 9.24
C LEU A 116 16.96 3.21 10.17
N GLY A 117 17.29 2.03 9.64
CA GLY A 117 17.41 0.81 10.40
C GLY A 117 18.48 0.93 11.48
N ALA A 118 19.71 1.27 11.10
CA ALA A 118 20.81 1.47 12.04
C ALA A 118 20.48 2.54 13.10
N ALA A 119 19.96 3.70 12.69
CA ALA A 119 19.57 4.78 13.60
C ALA A 119 18.48 4.35 14.59
N SER A 120 17.55 3.48 14.16
CA SER A 120 16.46 2.99 15.01
C SER A 120 16.95 2.27 16.26
N THR A 121 18.15 1.68 16.22
CA THR A 121 18.74 0.96 17.36
C THR A 121 19.16 1.83 18.53
N VAL A 122 19.10 3.17 18.36
CA VAL A 122 19.31 4.13 19.45
C VAL A 122 18.14 4.12 20.43
N PHE A 123 16.93 3.83 19.96
CA PHE A 123 15.70 3.86 20.76
C PHE A 123 14.87 2.58 20.71
N LEU A 124 15.10 1.69 19.73
CA LEU A 124 14.50 0.37 19.63
C LEU A 124 15.52 -0.73 19.97
N PRO A 125 15.05 -1.89 20.51
CA PRO A 125 15.91 -3.06 20.65
C PRO A 125 16.42 -3.52 19.28
N THR A 126 17.63 -4.07 19.21
CA THR A 126 18.25 -4.57 17.96
C THR A 126 17.36 -5.54 17.18
N THR A 127 16.56 -6.33 17.90
CA THR A 127 15.59 -7.27 17.32
C THR A 127 14.40 -6.61 16.59
N ALA A 128 14.24 -5.29 16.71
CA ALA A 128 13.21 -4.47 16.07
C ALA A 128 13.80 -3.50 15.03
N ILE A 129 15.06 -3.71 14.61
CA ILE A 129 15.77 -2.85 13.66
C ILE A 129 15.06 -2.66 12.31
N TRP A 130 14.26 -3.64 11.92
CA TRP A 130 13.50 -3.69 10.69
C TRP A 130 12.22 -2.83 10.73
N VAL A 131 11.75 -2.42 11.91
CA VAL A 131 10.45 -1.76 12.08
C VAL A 131 10.42 -0.40 11.39
N VAL A 132 11.42 0.46 11.63
CA VAL A 132 11.45 1.81 11.05
C VAL A 132 11.60 1.78 9.53
N PRO A 133 12.57 1.04 8.94
CA PRO A 133 12.67 0.93 7.47
C PRO A 133 11.38 0.43 6.83
N LEU A 134 10.74 -0.57 7.43
CA LEU A 134 9.52 -1.15 6.88
C LEU A 134 8.32 -0.20 6.96
N LEU A 135 8.14 0.49 8.11
CA LEU A 135 7.08 1.50 8.26
C LEU A 135 7.25 2.63 7.26
N VAL A 136 8.49 3.07 7.03
CA VAL A 136 8.80 4.13 6.07
C VAL A 136 8.53 3.65 4.63
N ALA A 137 8.92 2.42 4.27
CA ALA A 137 8.59 1.85 2.97
C ALA A 137 7.07 1.76 2.74
N PHE A 138 6.30 1.30 3.75
CA PHE A 138 4.84 1.27 3.68
C PHE A 138 4.25 2.67 3.51
N ALA A 139 4.66 3.63 4.35
CA ALA A 139 4.17 5.00 4.27
C ALA A 139 4.44 5.59 2.88
N SER A 140 5.65 5.43 2.34
CA SER A 140 6.01 5.90 1.01
C SER A 140 5.25 5.20 -0.12
N SER A 141 4.92 3.91 0.02
CA SER A 141 4.15 3.17 -1.00
C SER A 141 2.70 3.66 -1.19
N LEU A 142 2.17 4.39 -0.20
CA LEU A 142 0.79 4.87 -0.19
C LEU A 142 0.62 6.26 -0.80
N PHE A 143 1.70 6.95 -1.13
CA PHE A 143 1.66 8.24 -1.81
C PHE A 143 1.91 8.04 -3.30
N ALA A 144 1.04 8.63 -4.12
CA ALA A 144 1.30 8.81 -5.55
C ALA A 144 2.35 9.92 -5.74
N TRP A 145 3.18 9.79 -6.77
CA TRP A 145 4.09 10.86 -7.15
C TRP A 145 3.28 11.95 -7.88
N PRO A 146 3.38 13.24 -7.48
CA PRO A 146 2.60 14.30 -8.11
C PRO A 146 3.08 14.57 -9.55
N LEU A 147 2.14 15.01 -10.40
CA LEU A 147 2.43 15.45 -11.77
C LEU A 147 3.34 16.68 -11.80
N ASP A 148 3.11 17.64 -10.89
CA ASP A 148 3.92 18.84 -10.72
C ASP A 148 4.71 18.82 -9.39
N PRO A 149 5.88 18.15 -9.37
CA PRO A 149 6.66 18.00 -8.15
C PRO A 149 7.39 19.31 -7.77
N THR A 150 7.28 19.67 -6.49
CA THR A 150 8.06 20.77 -5.89
C THR A 150 9.34 20.24 -5.21
N ILE A 151 10.26 21.14 -4.84
CA ILE A 151 11.49 20.78 -4.10
C ILE A 151 11.17 19.97 -2.83
N MET A 152 10.06 20.30 -2.15
CA MET A 152 9.63 19.62 -0.93
C MET A 152 9.25 18.16 -1.18
N HIS A 153 8.79 17.80 -2.38
CA HIS A 153 8.50 16.41 -2.74
C HIS A 153 9.79 15.58 -2.85
N GLY A 154 10.89 16.18 -3.31
CA GLY A 154 12.22 15.54 -3.27
C GLY A 154 12.78 15.36 -1.85
N VAL A 155 12.29 16.10 -0.87
CA VAL A 155 12.71 16.01 0.55
C VAL A 155 11.85 15.01 1.33
N TRP A 156 10.53 15.16 1.29
CA TRP A 156 9.60 14.32 2.06
C TRP A 156 9.23 13.03 1.35
N GLY A 157 9.16 13.06 0.02
CA GLY A 157 8.88 11.92 -0.85
C GLY A 157 10.15 11.27 -1.42
N PHE A 158 11.31 11.46 -0.79
CA PHE A 158 12.60 11.08 -1.35
C PHE A 158 12.71 9.60 -1.78
N LEU A 159 11.95 8.69 -1.16
CA LEU A 159 11.89 7.26 -1.52
C LEU A 159 11.03 6.96 -2.76
N ARG A 160 10.17 7.90 -3.18
CA ARG A 160 9.32 7.78 -4.37
C ARG A 160 9.80 8.66 -5.52
N ALA A 161 10.72 9.58 -5.24
CA ALA A 161 11.29 10.44 -6.25
C ALA A 161 12.03 9.62 -7.31
N PRO A 162 12.01 10.02 -8.59
CA PRO A 162 12.97 9.50 -9.57
C PRO A 162 14.41 9.81 -9.12
N SER A 163 15.42 9.06 -9.59
CA SER A 163 16.81 9.23 -9.13
C SER A 163 17.57 10.35 -9.84
N GLY A 164 16.98 10.98 -10.87
CA GLY A 164 17.60 12.08 -11.60
C GLY A 164 17.88 13.31 -10.73
N TRP A 165 18.88 14.12 -11.11
CA TRP A 165 19.27 15.34 -10.38
C TRP A 165 18.24 16.48 -10.46
N GLN A 166 17.33 16.41 -11.43
CA GLN A 166 16.25 17.37 -11.65
C GLN A 166 14.92 16.61 -11.79
N LEU A 167 13.88 17.16 -11.20
CA LEU A 167 12.49 16.77 -11.35
C LEU A 167 11.90 17.59 -12.50
N THR A 168 11.18 16.98 -13.43
CA THR A 168 10.39 17.70 -14.44
C THR A 168 9.38 18.60 -13.71
N PRO A 169 9.26 19.92 -14.01
CA PRO A 169 9.74 20.65 -15.19
C PRO A 169 11.09 21.40 -15.06
N GLY A 170 11.98 21.02 -14.14
CA GLY A 170 13.32 21.62 -13.98
C GLY A 170 13.70 21.96 -12.53
N VAL A 171 13.02 21.36 -11.56
CA VAL A 171 13.20 21.60 -10.12
C VAL A 171 14.34 20.71 -9.59
N PRO A 172 15.28 21.20 -8.75
CA PRO A 172 16.35 20.36 -8.23
C PRO A 172 15.81 19.22 -7.36
N ASN A 173 16.31 18.00 -7.60
CA ASN A 173 15.93 16.82 -6.84
C ASN A 173 16.88 16.58 -5.66
N LEU A 174 16.36 16.69 -4.43
CA LEU A 174 17.14 16.50 -3.20
C LEU A 174 17.13 15.05 -2.69
N ALA A 175 16.48 14.11 -3.38
CA ALA A 175 16.25 12.76 -2.88
C ALA A 175 17.55 12.00 -2.55
N TRP A 176 18.58 12.10 -3.40
CA TRP A 176 19.89 11.49 -3.15
C TRP A 176 20.60 12.12 -1.95
N LEU A 177 20.54 13.45 -1.82
CA LEU A 177 21.18 14.17 -0.72
C LEU A 177 20.55 13.80 0.62
N VAL A 178 19.22 13.78 0.68
CA VAL A 178 18.47 13.34 1.87
C VAL A 178 18.79 11.89 2.21
N SER A 179 18.78 11.00 1.23
CA SER A 179 19.10 9.58 1.42
C SER A 179 20.53 9.35 1.90
N ALA A 180 21.49 10.11 1.38
CA ALA A 180 22.89 10.04 1.81
C ALA A 180 23.08 10.54 3.24
N VAL A 181 22.45 11.66 3.61
CA VAL A 181 22.50 12.20 4.97
C VAL A 181 21.90 11.21 5.97
N ILE A 182 20.72 10.66 5.67
CA ILE A 182 20.04 9.66 6.52
C ILE A 182 20.85 8.36 6.58
N GLY A 183 21.31 7.87 5.43
CA GLY A 183 22.09 6.65 5.27
C GLY A 183 23.39 6.67 6.06
N ILE A 184 24.27 7.60 5.71
CA ILE A 184 25.61 7.73 6.32
C ILE A 184 25.48 8.12 7.79
N GLY A 185 24.62 9.09 8.11
CA GLY A 185 24.40 9.54 9.48
C GLY A 185 23.85 8.43 10.38
N GLY A 186 22.87 7.66 9.88
CA GLY A 186 22.26 6.56 10.60
C GLY A 186 23.21 5.39 10.84
N ILE A 187 24.02 5.02 9.83
CA ILE A 187 25.05 3.98 9.96
C ILE A 187 26.13 4.44 10.96
N ALA A 188 26.62 5.69 10.85
CA ALA A 188 27.60 6.25 11.79
C ALA A 188 27.09 6.19 13.25
N LEU A 189 25.83 6.59 13.47
CA LEU A 189 25.21 6.64 14.79
C LEU A 189 24.94 5.24 15.36
N GLY A 190 24.28 4.36 14.59
CA GLY A 190 23.83 3.05 15.04
C GLY A 190 24.89 1.96 15.05
N VAL A 191 25.85 2.01 14.12
CA VAL A 191 26.86 0.95 13.95
C VAL A 191 28.19 1.32 14.62
N PHE A 192 28.59 2.59 14.61
CA PHE A 192 29.95 2.97 15.06
C PHE A 192 30.01 3.74 16.38
N ARG A 193 28.93 4.42 16.78
CA ARG A 193 28.90 5.21 18.03
C ARG A 193 28.36 4.44 19.26
N ARG A 194 28.17 3.13 19.17
CA ARG A 194 27.57 2.37 20.27
C ARG A 194 28.49 2.36 21.50
N SER A 195 28.12 3.11 22.51
CA SER A 195 28.63 2.99 23.88
C SER A 195 27.93 1.80 24.54
N ASP A 196 28.70 0.84 25.05
CA ASP A 196 28.22 -0.24 25.91
C ASP A 196 28.99 -0.13 27.25
N PRO A 197 28.49 -0.65 28.40
CA PRO A 197 27.34 -1.53 28.55
C PRO A 197 26.40 -1.15 29.72
N SER A 198 25.40 -1.99 29.99
CA SER A 198 24.60 -2.05 31.24
C SER A 198 23.37 -1.13 31.37
N SER A 199 22.31 -1.50 30.65
CA SER A 199 21.09 -1.81 31.40
C SER A 199 20.64 -3.19 30.99
N GLY A 200 21.31 -4.19 31.58
CA GLY A 200 20.53 -5.33 32.03
C GLY A 200 19.41 -4.74 32.88
N ALA A 201 18.24 -4.57 32.28
CA ALA A 201 17.03 -4.52 33.04
C ALA A 201 16.97 -5.88 33.74
N ARG A 202 17.66 -6.00 34.88
CA ARG A 202 17.15 -6.68 36.05
C ARG A 202 15.84 -5.98 36.34
N GLN A 203 14.81 -6.26 35.54
CA GLN A 203 13.44 -6.21 36.00
C GLN A 203 13.39 -7.29 37.07
N GLY A 204 13.78 -6.91 38.28
CA GLY A 204 13.46 -7.66 39.47
C GLY A 204 11.99 -8.00 39.36
N SER A 205 11.68 -9.29 39.39
CA SER A 205 10.33 -9.79 39.39
C SER A 205 9.64 -9.23 40.64
N LYS A 206 9.04 -8.05 40.53
CA LYS A 206 8.07 -7.60 41.52
C LYS A 206 6.90 -8.54 41.37
N TYR A 207 6.85 -9.53 42.27
CA TYR A 207 5.73 -10.41 42.52
C TYR A 207 4.48 -9.55 42.59
N ARG A 208 3.67 -9.56 41.52
CA ARG A 208 2.35 -8.93 41.50
C ARG A 208 1.33 -10.01 41.77
N THR A 209 0.45 -9.69 42.70
CA THR A 209 -0.58 -10.51 43.34
C THR A 209 -1.51 -11.27 42.37
N PRO A 210 -2.17 -12.36 42.84
CA PRO A 210 -2.74 -13.42 42.01
C PRO A 210 -4.09 -13.09 41.33
N GLY A 211 -4.44 -11.82 41.16
CA GLY A 211 -5.74 -11.40 40.59
C GLY A 211 -5.72 -11.05 39.10
N GLY A 212 -4.56 -11.10 38.43
CA GLY A 212 -4.34 -10.48 37.12
C GLY A 212 -3.88 -11.41 36.00
N LEU A 213 -3.96 -12.74 36.18
CA LEU A 213 -3.33 -13.72 35.26
C LEU A 213 -3.81 -13.57 33.81
N ALA A 214 -5.11 -13.30 33.60
CA ALA A 214 -5.68 -13.06 32.27
C ALA A 214 -5.22 -11.73 31.63
N ARG A 215 -5.09 -10.66 32.42
CA ARG A 215 -4.55 -9.35 31.97
C ARG A 215 -3.04 -9.42 31.70
N GLY A 216 -2.31 -10.19 32.50
CA GLY A 216 -0.89 -10.48 32.31
C GLY A 216 -0.62 -11.31 31.05
N LEU A 217 -1.42 -12.35 30.80
CA LEU A 217 -1.34 -13.15 29.57
C LEU A 217 -1.69 -12.37 28.30
N ARG A 218 -2.69 -11.47 28.34
CA ARG A 218 -3.01 -10.60 27.19
C ARG A 218 -1.89 -9.58 26.90
N ARG A 219 -1.26 -9.01 27.94
CA ARG A 219 -0.10 -8.11 27.78
C ARG A 219 1.16 -8.85 27.34
N ALA A 220 1.40 -10.05 27.86
CA ALA A 220 2.51 -10.90 27.45
C ALA A 220 2.39 -11.44 26.02
N ARG A 221 1.18 -11.46 25.44
CA ARG A 221 0.92 -11.95 24.08
C ARG A 221 0.78 -10.86 23.03
N LEU A 222 1.11 -9.60 23.37
CA LEU A 222 1.02 -8.45 22.46
C LEU A 222 -0.36 -8.29 21.79
N PHE A 223 -1.44 -8.74 22.44
CA PHE A 223 -2.79 -8.73 21.84
C PHE A 223 -3.21 -7.35 21.34
N TRP A 224 -3.16 -6.34 22.23
CA TRP A 224 -3.54 -4.97 21.90
C TRP A 224 -2.60 -4.32 20.88
N PRO A 225 -1.26 -4.43 21.01
CA PRO A 225 -0.34 -3.96 19.98
C PRO A 225 -0.58 -4.57 18.60
N VAL A 226 -0.77 -5.88 18.51
CA VAL A 226 -1.03 -6.57 17.23
C VAL A 226 -2.36 -6.10 16.63
N MET A 227 -3.42 -6.05 17.44
CA MET A 227 -4.72 -5.57 16.98
C MET A 227 -4.65 -4.11 16.50
N ALA A 228 -4.02 -3.23 17.28
CA ALA A 228 -3.87 -1.82 16.94
C ALA A 228 -3.03 -1.63 15.67
N LEU A 229 -1.93 -2.38 15.51
CA LEU A 229 -1.09 -2.30 14.31
C LEU A 229 -1.90 -2.64 13.04
N ASN A 230 -2.61 -3.77 13.04
CA ASN A 230 -3.43 -4.16 11.89
C ASN A 230 -4.57 -3.16 11.66
N ALA A 231 -5.24 -2.71 12.73
CA ALA A 231 -6.33 -1.74 12.61
C ALA A 231 -5.85 -0.40 12.03
N VAL A 232 -4.74 0.14 12.52
CA VAL A 232 -4.21 1.43 12.06
C VAL A 232 -3.76 1.35 10.60
N ILE A 233 -3.01 0.31 10.22
CA ILE A 233 -2.49 0.19 8.86
C ILE A 233 -3.63 -0.04 7.85
N VAL A 234 -4.58 -0.93 8.18
CA VAL A 234 -5.74 -1.15 7.30
C VAL A 234 -6.62 0.09 7.24
N ALA A 235 -6.90 0.75 8.37
CA ALA A 235 -7.68 1.99 8.37
C ALA A 235 -6.98 3.07 7.52
N TRP A 236 -5.67 3.25 7.68
CA TRP A 236 -4.91 4.19 6.89
C TRP A 236 -5.03 3.89 5.39
N MET A 237 -4.84 2.64 4.97
CA MET A 237 -5.01 2.22 3.57
C MET A 237 -6.43 2.55 3.06
N LEU A 238 -7.46 2.20 3.83
CA LEU A 238 -8.85 2.46 3.43
C LEU A 238 -9.13 3.95 3.31
N PHE A 239 -8.74 4.77 4.29
CA PHE A 239 -9.00 6.21 4.27
C PHE A 239 -8.12 6.98 3.26
N ALA A 240 -6.91 6.50 2.96
CA ALA A 240 -6.11 7.04 1.86
C ALA A 240 -6.81 6.82 0.50
N ALA A 241 -7.57 5.74 0.35
CA ALA A 241 -8.37 5.44 -0.82
C ALA A 241 -9.80 6.03 -0.77
N LEU A 242 -10.13 6.90 0.19
CA LEU A 242 -11.45 7.53 0.33
C LEU A 242 -11.99 8.12 -0.99
N PRO A 243 -11.18 8.79 -1.83
CA PRO A 243 -11.64 9.32 -3.13
C PRO A 243 -12.18 8.26 -4.10
N PHE A 244 -11.96 6.96 -3.85
CA PHE A 244 -12.37 5.87 -4.72
C PHE A 244 -13.58 5.08 -4.22
N TRP A 245 -13.89 5.11 -2.93
CA TRP A 245 -15.04 4.38 -2.35
C TRP A 245 -16.01 5.23 -1.56
N GLY A 246 -15.69 6.49 -1.26
CA GLY A 246 -16.52 7.37 -0.44
C GLY A 246 -18.00 7.31 -0.84
N GLY A 247 -18.88 7.16 0.15
CA GLY A 247 -20.32 7.00 -0.07
C GLY A 247 -20.73 5.70 -0.79
N SER A 248 -19.88 4.66 -0.84
CA SER A 248 -20.24 3.35 -1.40
C SER A 248 -19.62 2.20 -0.58
N VAL A 249 -20.49 1.47 0.13
CA VAL A 249 -20.06 0.35 0.96
C VAL A 249 -19.60 -0.87 0.14
N ARG A 250 -20.16 -1.09 -1.06
CA ARG A 250 -19.75 -2.19 -1.94
C ARG A 250 -18.38 -1.93 -2.55
N LEU A 251 -18.09 -0.71 -3.00
CA LEU A 251 -16.73 -0.35 -3.48
C LEU A 251 -15.70 -0.54 -2.37
N LEU A 252 -16.00 -0.11 -1.14
CA LEU A 252 -15.15 -0.33 0.02
C LEU A 252 -14.86 -1.82 0.25
N LEU A 253 -15.90 -2.66 0.36
CA LEU A 253 -15.76 -4.06 0.76
C LEU A 253 -15.26 -4.99 -0.35
N ALA A 254 -15.71 -4.76 -1.59
CA ALA A 254 -15.50 -5.68 -2.71
C ALA A 254 -14.37 -5.26 -3.66
N SER A 255 -13.91 -4.01 -3.59
CA SER A 255 -12.82 -3.50 -4.42
C SER A 255 -11.65 -2.98 -3.58
N ILE A 256 -11.88 -1.97 -2.73
CA ILE A 256 -10.79 -1.24 -2.06
C ILE A 256 -10.15 -2.04 -0.91
N ALA A 257 -10.93 -2.71 -0.06
CA ALA A 257 -10.37 -3.46 1.06
C ALA A 257 -9.39 -4.57 0.61
N GLY A 258 -9.60 -5.12 -0.59
CA GLY A 258 -8.76 -6.14 -1.19
C GLY A 258 -7.73 -5.63 -2.19
N SER A 259 -7.66 -4.32 -2.47
CA SER A 259 -6.86 -3.78 -3.59
C SER A 259 -5.36 -3.80 -3.33
N ALA A 260 -4.93 -3.72 -2.07
CA ALA A 260 -3.52 -3.74 -1.67
C ALA A 260 -3.19 -4.95 -0.75
N PRO A 261 -3.25 -6.18 -1.28
CA PRO A 261 -2.93 -7.39 -0.52
C PRO A 261 -1.52 -7.35 0.08
N PHE A 262 -0.59 -6.69 -0.61
CA PHE A 262 0.79 -6.52 -0.15
C PHE A 262 0.90 -5.76 1.18
N ILE A 263 -0.08 -4.91 1.53
CA ILE A 263 -0.05 -4.16 2.79
C ILE A 263 -0.58 -5.02 3.94
N TYR A 264 -1.83 -5.47 3.84
CA TYR A 264 -2.47 -6.17 4.96
C TYR A 264 -1.92 -7.59 5.17
N LEU A 265 -1.52 -8.32 4.12
CA LEU A 265 -0.93 -9.66 4.28
C LEU A 265 0.46 -9.58 4.92
N THR A 266 1.27 -8.60 4.54
CA THR A 266 2.58 -8.38 5.13
C THR A 266 2.46 -7.99 6.60
N CYS A 267 1.49 -7.12 6.95
CA CYS A 267 1.19 -6.79 8.34
C CYS A 267 0.70 -7.98 9.15
N ALA A 268 -0.15 -8.82 8.57
CA ALA A 268 -0.63 -10.05 9.18
C ALA A 268 0.53 -11.04 9.44
N ALA A 269 1.45 -11.19 8.49
CA ALA A 269 2.62 -12.05 8.64
C ALA A 269 3.53 -11.58 9.78
N ILE A 270 3.84 -10.28 9.82
CA ILE A 270 4.64 -9.67 10.89
C ILE A 270 3.97 -9.89 12.24
N SER A 271 2.68 -9.64 12.32
CA SER A 271 1.88 -9.81 13.53
C SER A 271 1.96 -11.24 14.05
N GLY A 272 1.79 -12.23 13.18
CA GLY A 272 1.89 -13.65 13.51
C GLY A 272 3.28 -14.06 13.99
N ALA A 273 4.31 -13.67 13.23
CA ALA A 273 5.69 -13.96 13.59
C ALA A 273 6.08 -13.30 14.92
N VAL A 274 5.80 -12.01 15.11
CA VAL A 274 6.14 -11.30 16.34
C VAL A 274 5.40 -11.86 17.55
N ALA A 275 4.08 -12.10 17.43
CA ALA A 275 3.27 -12.61 18.54
C ALA A 275 3.73 -14.01 18.99
N SER A 276 4.07 -14.89 18.05
CA SER A 276 4.60 -16.22 18.37
C SER A 276 6.03 -16.16 18.92
N GLN A 277 6.87 -15.25 18.43
CA GLN A 277 8.25 -15.11 18.86
C GLN A 277 8.42 -14.58 20.29
N VAL A 278 7.38 -13.98 20.88
CA VAL A 278 7.44 -13.53 22.28
C VAL A 278 7.81 -14.68 23.21
N ARG A 279 7.41 -15.92 22.90
CA ARG A 279 7.75 -17.10 23.72
C ARG A 279 9.25 -17.32 23.89
N TRP A 280 10.02 -17.06 22.84
CA TRP A 280 11.48 -17.20 22.84
C TRP A 280 12.12 -16.09 23.64
N ARG A 281 11.62 -14.86 23.47
CA ARG A 281 12.16 -13.66 24.12
C ARG A 281 11.83 -13.57 25.61
N THR A 282 10.72 -14.18 26.04
CA THR A 282 10.27 -14.19 27.44
C THR A 282 10.64 -15.47 28.18
N GLY A 283 11.32 -16.43 27.53
CA GLY A 283 11.73 -17.69 28.14
C GLY A 283 10.57 -18.67 28.43
N VAL A 284 9.35 -18.38 27.95
CA VAL A 284 8.16 -19.23 28.12
C VAL A 284 8.37 -20.63 27.54
N VAL A 285 9.20 -20.75 26.50
CA VAL A 285 9.58 -22.04 25.89
C VAL A 285 10.15 -23.03 26.91
N VAL A 286 10.90 -22.55 27.90
CA VAL A 286 11.50 -23.42 28.93
C VAL A 286 10.40 -24.07 29.76
N TRP A 287 9.37 -23.30 30.13
CA TRP A 287 8.20 -23.77 30.88
C TRP A 287 7.31 -24.68 30.04
N GLU A 288 7.19 -24.42 28.74
CA GLU A 288 6.43 -25.26 27.81
C GLU A 288 7.06 -26.65 27.65
N ARG A 289 8.39 -26.78 27.73
CA ARG A 289 9.07 -28.09 27.69
C ARG A 289 8.82 -28.96 28.91
N VAL A 290 8.53 -28.35 30.06
CA VAL A 290 8.25 -29.05 31.33
C VAL A 290 6.74 -29.23 31.54
N SER A 291 5.91 -28.59 30.72
CA SER A 291 4.46 -28.66 30.80
C SER A 291 3.95 -30.07 30.43
N PRO A 292 2.99 -30.63 31.17
CA PRO A 292 2.38 -31.93 30.84
C PRO A 292 1.41 -31.87 29.64
N ARG A 293 1.27 -30.70 29.01
CA ARG A 293 0.39 -30.49 27.87
C ARG A 293 1.06 -30.94 26.58
N ASP A 294 0.26 -31.51 25.69
CA ASP A 294 0.72 -31.90 24.36
C ASP A 294 1.28 -30.69 23.59
N ALA A 295 2.39 -30.92 22.88
CA ALA A 295 3.09 -29.93 22.08
C ALA A 295 2.20 -29.38 20.96
N THR A 296 1.33 -30.22 20.39
CA THR A 296 0.38 -29.83 19.34
C THR A 296 -0.65 -28.82 19.87
N ALA A 297 -1.15 -29.04 21.09
CA ALA A 297 -2.11 -28.15 21.73
C ALA A 297 -1.47 -26.80 22.11
N LEU A 298 -0.21 -26.79 22.52
CA LEU A 298 0.55 -25.56 22.79
C LEU A 298 0.78 -24.75 21.51
N PHE A 299 1.15 -25.42 20.41
CA PHE A 299 1.31 -24.81 19.08
C PHE A 299 0.00 -24.16 18.59
N TRP A 300 -1.10 -24.91 18.57
CA TRP A 300 -2.37 -24.36 18.08
C TRP A 300 -2.85 -23.20 18.94
N ARG A 301 -2.63 -23.27 20.26
CA ARG A 301 -2.99 -22.19 21.17
C ARG A 301 -2.18 -20.90 20.92
N SER A 302 -0.91 -20.98 20.57
CA SER A 302 -0.12 -19.79 20.21
C SER A 302 -0.55 -19.21 18.87
N THR A 303 -0.76 -20.07 17.88
CA THR A 303 -1.11 -19.67 16.51
C THR A 303 -2.49 -18.99 16.51
N VAL A 304 -3.50 -19.61 17.13
CA VAL A 304 -4.84 -19.02 17.26
C VAL A 304 -4.81 -17.73 18.07
N ALA A 305 -4.01 -17.66 19.15
CA ALA A 305 -3.89 -16.44 19.94
C ALA A 305 -3.25 -15.27 19.17
N ALA A 306 -2.44 -15.54 18.14
CA ALA A 306 -1.90 -14.52 17.23
C ALA A 306 -2.90 -14.13 16.13
N MET A 307 -3.65 -15.09 15.59
CA MET A 307 -4.65 -14.84 14.53
C MET A 307 -5.81 -13.98 15.02
N ILE A 308 -6.34 -14.22 16.22
CA ILE A 308 -7.50 -13.49 16.77
C ILE A 308 -7.31 -11.96 16.75
N PRO A 309 -6.26 -11.37 17.37
CA PRO A 309 -6.08 -9.91 17.36
C PRO A 309 -5.82 -9.36 15.95
N CYS A 310 -5.18 -10.12 15.06
CA CYS A 310 -4.98 -9.73 13.67
C CYS A 310 -6.32 -9.59 12.94
N VAL A 311 -7.17 -10.62 12.97
CA VAL A 311 -8.50 -10.61 12.34
C VAL A 311 -9.39 -9.53 12.95
N ILE A 312 -9.40 -9.38 14.27
CA ILE A 312 -10.15 -8.31 14.94
C ILE A 312 -9.65 -6.93 14.49
N GLY A 313 -8.34 -6.73 14.36
CA GLY A 313 -7.78 -5.46 13.89
C GLY A 313 -8.27 -5.08 12.50
N VAL A 314 -8.25 -6.03 11.56
CA VAL A 314 -8.78 -5.84 10.20
C VAL A 314 -10.28 -5.55 10.25
N LEU A 315 -11.06 -6.34 11.00
CA LEU A 315 -12.51 -6.15 11.17
C LEU A 315 -12.87 -4.79 11.75
N VAL A 316 -12.12 -4.30 12.74
CA VAL A 316 -12.35 -2.99 13.35
C VAL A 316 -12.15 -1.88 12.32
N ALA A 317 -11.05 -1.93 11.56
CA ALA A 317 -10.78 -0.93 10.53
C ALA A 317 -11.84 -0.91 9.43
N VAL A 318 -12.16 -2.10 8.88
CA VAL A 318 -13.20 -2.23 7.85
C VAL A 318 -14.57 -1.85 8.39
N GLY A 319 -14.89 -2.24 9.63
CA GLY A 319 -16.18 -1.92 10.27
C GLY A 319 -16.37 -0.42 10.48
N ILE A 320 -15.32 0.30 10.89
CA ILE A 320 -15.35 1.77 10.99
C ILE A 320 -15.58 2.39 9.61
N ALA A 321 -14.79 1.99 8.60
CA ALA A 321 -14.93 2.53 7.25
C ALA A 321 -16.32 2.21 6.63
N ALA A 322 -16.83 1.01 6.85
CA ALA A 322 -18.16 0.60 6.39
C ALA A 322 -19.26 1.39 7.11
N GLY A 323 -19.11 1.62 8.43
CA GLY A 323 -20.02 2.49 9.18
C GLY A 323 -20.04 3.92 8.65
N VAL A 324 -18.87 4.48 8.30
CA VAL A 324 -18.74 5.80 7.66
C VAL A 324 -19.41 5.81 6.28
N ALA A 325 -19.19 4.78 5.45
CA ALA A 325 -19.83 4.67 4.13
C ALA A 325 -21.36 4.60 4.24
N VAL A 326 -21.89 3.77 5.14
CA VAL A 326 -23.33 3.62 5.41
C VAL A 326 -23.93 4.93 5.92
N GLY A 327 -23.24 5.62 6.84
CA GLY A 327 -23.66 6.92 7.33
C GLY A 327 -23.73 7.98 6.23
N GLY A 328 -22.74 8.00 5.33
CA GLY A 328 -22.72 8.85 4.15
C GLY A 328 -23.87 8.57 3.18
N MET A 329 -24.06 7.30 2.79
CA MET A 329 -25.16 6.89 1.92
C MET A 329 -26.54 7.26 2.50
N ALA A 330 -26.72 7.08 3.81
CA ALA A 330 -27.96 7.43 4.49
C ALA A 330 -28.17 8.96 4.55
N HIS A 331 -27.10 9.73 4.77
CA HIS A 331 -27.14 11.19 4.73
C HIS A 331 -27.54 11.70 3.35
N ASP A 332 -27.00 11.09 2.29
CA ASP A 332 -27.25 11.47 0.90
C ASP A 332 -28.56 10.88 0.34
N GLY A 333 -29.43 10.35 1.20
CA GLY A 333 -30.79 9.94 0.86
C GLY A 333 -30.90 8.58 0.16
N VAL A 334 -29.87 7.73 0.18
CA VAL A 334 -29.93 6.39 -0.41
C VAL A 334 -30.83 5.48 0.45
N PRO A 335 -31.81 4.76 -0.15
CA PRO A 335 -32.70 3.87 0.58
C PRO A 335 -31.97 2.77 1.37
N VAL A 336 -32.39 2.53 2.62
CA VAL A 336 -31.82 1.50 3.52
C VAL A 336 -31.84 0.10 2.90
N ALA A 337 -32.85 -0.22 2.09
CA ALA A 337 -32.93 -1.51 1.39
C ALA A 337 -31.78 -1.71 0.39
N ILE A 338 -31.36 -0.64 -0.30
CA ILE A 338 -30.23 -0.66 -1.23
C ILE A 338 -28.94 -0.78 -0.43
N ILE A 339 -28.77 0.01 0.63
CA ILE A 339 -27.59 -0.05 1.51
C ILE A 339 -27.39 -1.48 2.05
N GLY A 340 -28.46 -2.12 2.56
CA GLY A 340 -28.41 -3.49 3.06
C GLY A 340 -28.01 -4.52 1.99
N ARG A 341 -28.52 -4.37 0.77
CA ARG A 341 -28.14 -5.22 -0.38
C ARG A 341 -26.66 -5.05 -0.75
N GLU A 342 -26.18 -3.81 -0.80
CA GLU A 342 -24.79 -3.49 -1.11
C GLU A 342 -23.80 -4.01 -0.05
N ILE A 343 -24.17 -3.96 1.24
CA ILE A 343 -23.40 -4.62 2.31
C ILE A 343 -23.34 -6.13 2.04
N GLY A 344 -24.49 -6.75 1.79
CA GLY A 344 -24.59 -8.20 1.55
C GLY A 344 -23.72 -8.66 0.39
N ALA A 345 -23.72 -7.92 -0.73
CA ALA A 345 -22.90 -8.20 -1.89
C ALA A 345 -21.39 -8.13 -1.58
N GLY A 346 -20.96 -7.22 -0.70
CA GLY A 346 -19.55 -7.06 -0.30
C GLY A 346 -19.03 -8.09 0.72
N LEU A 347 -19.90 -8.81 1.44
CA LEU A 347 -19.48 -9.70 2.53
C LEU A 347 -18.60 -10.87 2.07
N GLY A 348 -18.82 -11.39 0.85
CA GLY A 348 -18.03 -12.48 0.30
C GLY A 348 -16.54 -12.11 0.14
N SER A 349 -16.26 -10.93 -0.42
CA SER A 349 -14.91 -10.41 -0.55
C SER A 349 -14.27 -10.11 0.80
N LEU A 350 -15.04 -9.54 1.73
CA LEU A 350 -14.56 -9.31 3.10
C LEU A 350 -14.14 -10.63 3.77
N ALA A 351 -14.95 -11.69 3.65
CA ALA A 351 -14.61 -12.99 4.21
C ALA A 351 -13.29 -13.54 3.63
N LEU A 352 -13.06 -13.38 2.32
CA LEU A 352 -11.82 -13.79 1.67
C LEU A 352 -10.60 -13.00 2.18
N ILE A 353 -10.74 -11.69 2.38
CA ILE A 353 -9.70 -10.84 2.98
C ILE A 353 -9.38 -11.31 4.41
N LEU A 354 -10.39 -11.58 5.24
CA LEU A 354 -10.19 -12.04 6.61
C LEU A 354 -9.53 -13.43 6.66
N VAL A 355 -9.95 -14.35 5.80
CA VAL A 355 -9.36 -15.69 5.69
C VAL A 355 -7.91 -15.59 5.24
N SER A 356 -7.60 -14.80 4.20
CA SER A 356 -6.22 -14.64 3.71
C SER A 356 -5.30 -14.00 4.77
N ALA A 357 -5.77 -12.98 5.50
CA ALA A 357 -5.04 -12.39 6.62
C ALA A 357 -4.84 -13.40 7.78
N ALA A 358 -5.88 -14.17 8.13
CA ALA A 358 -5.80 -15.18 9.18
C ALA A 358 -4.82 -16.30 8.83
N VAL A 359 -4.90 -16.85 7.62
CA VAL A 359 -3.99 -17.90 7.12
C VAL A 359 -2.55 -17.39 7.10
N THR A 360 -2.33 -16.19 6.57
CA THR A 360 -0.98 -15.59 6.50
C THR A 360 -0.39 -15.35 7.89
N CYS A 361 -1.19 -14.80 8.82
CA CYS A 361 -0.81 -14.65 10.21
C CYS A 361 -0.51 -16.01 10.88
N GLY A 362 -1.35 -17.02 10.62
CA GLY A 362 -1.17 -18.37 11.14
C GLY A 362 0.11 -19.05 10.66
N CYS A 363 0.40 -18.97 9.36
CA CYS A 363 1.64 -19.49 8.78
C CYS A 363 2.88 -18.80 9.36
N ALA A 364 2.84 -17.47 9.48
CA ALA A 364 3.94 -16.71 10.07
C ALA A 364 4.10 -16.98 11.58
N ALA A 365 2.99 -17.19 12.30
CA ALA A 365 3.02 -17.60 13.69
C ALA A 365 3.61 -19.02 13.86
N ALA A 366 3.36 -19.92 12.91
CA ALA A 366 4.01 -21.23 12.91
C ALA A 366 5.53 -21.11 12.71
N LEU A 367 5.97 -20.27 11.77
CA LEU A 367 7.40 -19.98 11.57
C LEU A 367 8.04 -19.42 12.85
N GLY A 368 7.43 -18.42 13.48
CA GLY A 368 7.94 -17.84 14.73
C GLY A 368 7.83 -18.79 15.93
N TRP A 369 6.93 -19.77 15.90
CA TRP A 369 6.89 -20.84 16.89
C TRP A 369 8.11 -21.75 16.80
N PHE A 370 8.51 -22.18 15.60
CA PHE A 370 9.62 -23.10 15.41
C PHE A 370 11.00 -22.42 15.40
N LEU A 371 11.06 -21.15 15.00
CA LEU A 371 12.31 -20.44 14.79
C LEU A 371 12.49 -19.30 15.80
N SER A 372 13.59 -19.35 16.57
CA SER A 372 13.93 -18.34 17.58
C SER A 372 14.69 -17.13 17.03
N GLY A 373 15.11 -17.17 15.76
CA GLY A 373 15.96 -16.15 15.17
C GLY A 373 15.27 -14.78 15.07
N PRO A 374 15.95 -13.66 15.38
CA PRO A 374 15.34 -12.33 15.32
C PRO A 374 14.91 -11.90 13.89
N TRP A 375 15.41 -12.60 12.87
CA TRP A 375 15.13 -12.39 11.45
C TRP A 375 13.79 -12.98 10.96
N VAL A 376 13.08 -13.79 11.75
CA VAL A 376 11.88 -14.52 11.27
C VAL A 376 10.74 -13.58 10.89
N ALA A 377 10.48 -12.53 11.66
CA ALA A 377 9.43 -11.55 11.33
C ALA A 377 9.67 -10.86 9.98
N PRO A 378 10.89 -10.35 9.67
CA PRO A 378 11.18 -9.81 8.35
C PRO A 378 11.14 -10.87 7.25
N VAL A 379 11.61 -12.10 7.47
CA VAL A 379 11.46 -13.17 6.47
C VAL A 379 9.98 -13.44 6.17
N ALA A 380 9.15 -13.51 7.20
CA ALA A 380 7.71 -13.70 7.03
C ALA A 380 7.08 -12.52 6.27
N ALA A 381 7.53 -11.28 6.53
CA ALA A 381 7.09 -10.10 5.79
C ALA A 381 7.47 -10.20 4.30
N VAL A 382 8.72 -10.58 4.00
CA VAL A 382 9.22 -10.75 2.63
C VAL A 382 8.44 -11.82 1.88
N LEU A 383 8.22 -12.98 2.51
CA LEU A 383 7.47 -14.09 1.91
C LEU A 383 6.01 -13.72 1.67
N ALA A 384 5.39 -13.01 2.62
CA ALA A 384 4.01 -12.56 2.48
C ALA A 384 3.88 -11.49 1.38
N LEU A 385 4.84 -10.58 1.25
CA LEU A 385 4.89 -9.61 0.17
C LEU A 385 5.01 -10.30 -1.19
N GLY A 386 5.96 -11.22 -1.36
CA GLY A 386 6.13 -11.97 -2.60
C GLY A 386 4.87 -12.78 -2.97
N LEU A 387 4.23 -13.40 -1.99
CA LEU A 387 2.96 -14.11 -2.19
C LEU A 387 1.83 -13.15 -2.57
N ALA A 388 1.73 -12.01 -1.89
CA ALA A 388 0.68 -11.01 -2.13
C ALA A 388 0.75 -10.39 -3.52
N LEU A 389 1.96 -10.23 -4.07
CA LEU A 389 2.20 -9.74 -5.42
C LEU A 389 1.84 -10.79 -6.49
N GLY A 390 1.99 -12.08 -6.20
CA GLY A 390 1.68 -13.16 -7.14
C GLY A 390 0.24 -13.67 -7.08
N LEU A 391 -0.52 -13.33 -6.04
CA LEU A 391 -1.91 -13.75 -5.91
C LEU A 391 -2.84 -12.87 -6.76
N PRO A 392 -3.84 -13.46 -7.44
CA PRO A 392 -4.86 -12.67 -8.12
C PRO A 392 -5.57 -11.76 -7.11
N LYS A 393 -5.67 -10.47 -7.45
CA LYS A 393 -6.31 -9.47 -6.59
C LYS A 393 -7.81 -9.81 -6.49
N PRO A 394 -8.39 -9.95 -5.29
CA PRO A 394 -9.81 -10.29 -5.12
C PRO A 394 -10.71 -9.07 -5.35
N VAL A 395 -10.51 -8.36 -6.46
CA VAL A 395 -11.27 -7.17 -6.82
C VAL A 395 -12.47 -7.59 -7.65
N GLN A 396 -13.67 -7.29 -7.17
CA GLN A 396 -14.89 -7.49 -7.95
C GLN A 396 -15.10 -6.31 -8.91
N PRO A 397 -15.62 -6.55 -10.13
CA PRO A 397 -15.95 -5.49 -11.07
C PRO A 397 -17.29 -4.84 -10.67
N VAL A 398 -17.27 -4.10 -9.56
CA VAL A 398 -18.46 -3.54 -8.89
C VAL A 398 -19.31 -2.68 -9.84
N GLY A 399 -18.68 -1.87 -10.69
CA GLY A 399 -19.42 -1.01 -11.61
C GLY A 399 -20.19 -1.82 -12.67
N SER A 400 -19.57 -2.86 -13.24
CA SER A 400 -20.26 -3.80 -14.13
C SER A 400 -21.45 -4.52 -13.45
N ASP A 401 -21.33 -4.85 -12.17
CA ASP A 401 -22.42 -5.46 -11.41
C ASP A 401 -23.53 -4.46 -11.11
N HIS A 402 -23.21 -3.21 -10.77
CA HIS A 402 -24.18 -2.14 -10.57
C HIS A 402 -25.03 -1.93 -11.82
N ILE A 403 -24.42 -1.99 -13.01
CA ILE A 403 -25.13 -1.88 -14.28
C ILE A 403 -26.10 -3.04 -14.47
N ARG A 404 -25.63 -4.28 -14.23
CA ARG A 404 -26.45 -5.49 -14.36
C ARG A 404 -27.61 -5.52 -13.37
N GLU A 405 -27.40 -5.03 -12.16
CA GLU A 405 -28.35 -5.13 -11.06
C GLU A 405 -29.36 -3.96 -11.00
N TYR A 406 -28.92 -2.74 -11.31
CA TYR A 406 -29.70 -1.52 -11.13
C TYR A 406 -29.92 -0.72 -12.43
N GLY A 407 -29.02 -0.87 -13.40
CA GLY A 407 -28.96 -0.02 -14.59
C GLY A 407 -28.80 1.47 -14.25
N TYR A 408 -29.00 2.34 -15.24
CA TYR A 408 -28.98 3.80 -15.07
C TYR A 408 -30.38 4.39 -15.07
N THR A 409 -31.11 4.08 -14.00
CA THR A 409 -32.55 4.34 -13.88
C THR A 409 -32.88 5.61 -13.09
N VAL A 410 -31.94 6.12 -12.29
CA VAL A 410 -32.13 7.35 -11.51
C VAL A 410 -31.56 8.51 -12.32
N CYS A 411 -32.39 9.50 -12.66
CA CYS A 411 -31.98 10.61 -13.51
C CYS A 411 -32.49 11.96 -12.99
N THR A 412 -31.73 13.01 -13.31
CA THR A 412 -32.08 14.41 -13.09
C THR A 412 -31.89 15.17 -14.40
N ASP A 413 -32.85 16.03 -14.72
CA ASP A 413 -32.79 16.93 -15.87
C ASP A 413 -32.08 18.23 -15.47
N THR A 414 -31.10 18.64 -16.27
CA THR A 414 -30.40 19.94 -16.18
C THR A 414 -30.89 20.87 -17.28
N ARG A 415 -30.28 22.06 -17.43
CA ARG A 415 -30.65 22.99 -18.50
C ARG A 415 -30.31 22.43 -19.88
N TYR A 416 -29.22 21.67 -19.98
CA TYR A 416 -28.69 21.21 -21.27
C TYR A 416 -28.77 19.69 -21.49
N SER A 417 -28.84 18.89 -20.42
CA SER A 417 -28.75 17.43 -20.51
C SER A 417 -29.55 16.70 -19.42
N ARG A 418 -29.74 15.39 -19.62
CA ARG A 418 -30.27 14.46 -18.62
C ARG A 418 -29.12 13.65 -18.07
N VAL A 419 -28.83 13.81 -16.78
CA VAL A 419 -27.78 13.06 -16.09
C VAL A 419 -28.42 11.88 -15.37
N CYS A 420 -27.90 10.67 -15.60
CA CYS A 420 -28.43 9.44 -15.01
C CYS A 420 -27.35 8.65 -14.27
N THR A 421 -27.73 7.91 -13.23
CA THR A 421 -26.82 7.05 -12.47
C THR A 421 -27.52 5.79 -11.95
N SER A 422 -26.74 4.88 -11.37
CA SER A 422 -27.24 3.69 -10.69
C SER A 422 -27.81 4.07 -9.31
N ALA A 423 -28.80 3.31 -8.85
CA ALA A 423 -29.46 3.62 -7.57
C ALA A 423 -28.50 3.72 -6.35
N PRO A 424 -27.42 2.93 -6.23
CA PRO A 424 -26.43 3.11 -5.16
C PRO A 424 -25.68 4.45 -5.19
N ASN A 425 -25.61 5.10 -6.36
CA ASN A 425 -24.88 6.35 -6.58
C ASN A 425 -25.80 7.58 -6.61
N SER A 426 -27.10 7.42 -6.31
CA SER A 426 -28.08 8.51 -6.39
C SER A 426 -27.72 9.74 -5.56
N GLY A 427 -26.99 9.55 -4.44
CA GLY A 427 -26.53 10.65 -3.59
C GLY A 427 -25.60 11.65 -4.29
N TYR A 428 -24.82 11.19 -5.28
CA TYR A 428 -23.91 12.03 -6.07
C TYR A 428 -24.56 12.69 -7.28
N LEU A 429 -25.81 12.35 -7.58
CA LEU A 429 -26.51 12.85 -8.77
C LEU A 429 -26.64 14.37 -8.81
N PRO A 430 -26.95 15.09 -7.70
CA PRO A 430 -27.02 16.55 -7.72
C PRO A 430 -25.68 17.21 -8.05
N ALA A 431 -24.58 16.70 -7.46
CA ALA A 431 -23.24 17.22 -7.68
C ALA A 431 -22.76 16.99 -9.13
N ALA A 432 -23.05 15.82 -9.68
CA ALA A 432 -22.75 15.49 -11.07
C ALA A 432 -23.57 16.35 -12.04
N ALA A 433 -24.87 16.52 -11.76
CA ALA A 433 -25.75 17.35 -12.56
C ALA A 433 -25.29 18.83 -12.58
N ALA A 434 -24.92 19.38 -11.42
CA ALA A 434 -24.40 20.74 -11.32
C ALA A 434 -23.11 20.93 -12.13
N MET A 435 -22.15 20.01 -11.99
CA MET A 435 -20.88 20.11 -12.71
C MET A 435 -21.05 19.94 -14.23
N VAL A 436 -21.91 19.01 -14.69
CA VAL A 436 -22.19 18.87 -16.13
C VAL A 436 -22.88 20.11 -16.70
N ASP A 437 -23.81 20.72 -15.95
CA ASP A 437 -24.50 21.95 -16.37
C ASP A 437 -23.52 23.13 -16.46
N GLU A 438 -22.60 23.25 -15.51
CA GLU A 438 -21.53 24.26 -15.50
C GLU A 438 -20.59 24.10 -16.71
N ILE A 439 -20.07 22.88 -16.94
CA ILE A 439 -19.20 22.60 -18.10
C ILE A 439 -19.91 22.90 -19.42
N TYR A 440 -21.20 22.57 -19.53
CA TYR A 440 -21.96 22.81 -20.76
C TYR A 440 -22.27 24.30 -20.95
N ALA A 441 -22.48 25.05 -19.86
CA ALA A 441 -22.69 26.49 -19.92
C ALA A 441 -21.42 27.26 -20.32
N GLU A 442 -20.23 26.73 -20.01
CA GLU A 442 -18.94 27.32 -20.39
C GLU A 442 -18.53 27.02 -21.83
N SER A 443 -19.14 26.00 -22.46
CA SER A 443 -18.86 25.65 -23.85
C SER A 443 -19.45 26.68 -24.81
N ASP A 444 -18.72 27.01 -25.88
CA ASP A 444 -19.22 27.88 -26.96
C ASP A 444 -20.32 27.22 -27.81
N HIS A 445 -20.44 25.89 -27.74
CA HIS A 445 -21.37 25.10 -28.55
C HIS A 445 -22.22 24.10 -27.72
N PRO A 446 -23.01 24.54 -26.73
CA PRO A 446 -23.85 23.66 -25.92
C PRO A 446 -24.90 22.90 -26.75
N GLU A 447 -25.25 23.41 -27.92
CA GLU A 447 -26.21 22.82 -28.84
C GLU A 447 -25.73 21.56 -29.58
N VAL A 448 -24.43 21.24 -29.56
CA VAL A 448 -23.93 19.98 -30.12
C VAL A 448 -23.58 18.95 -29.05
N LEU A 449 -23.53 19.37 -27.78
CA LEU A 449 -23.16 18.50 -26.67
C LEU A 449 -24.23 17.43 -26.38
N PRO A 450 -23.82 16.25 -25.86
CA PRO A 450 -24.70 15.12 -25.58
C PRO A 450 -25.90 15.48 -24.70
N ARG A 451 -27.10 15.03 -25.07
CA ARG A 451 -28.30 15.26 -24.24
C ARG A 451 -28.42 14.32 -23.06
N ARG A 452 -27.67 13.22 -23.05
CA ARG A 452 -27.69 12.25 -21.96
C ARG A 452 -26.27 11.92 -21.53
N VAL A 453 -26.03 12.02 -20.23
CA VAL A 453 -24.75 11.69 -19.59
C VAL A 453 -25.01 10.68 -18.49
N VAL A 454 -24.13 9.69 -18.38
CA VAL A 454 -24.22 8.65 -17.35
C VAL A 454 -23.08 8.77 -16.34
N VAL A 455 -23.41 8.71 -15.06
CA VAL A 455 -22.44 8.76 -13.96
C VAL A 455 -22.13 7.34 -13.49
N THR A 456 -20.85 6.96 -13.55
CA THR A 456 -20.32 5.62 -13.21
C THR A 456 -19.40 5.63 -12.00
N ASP A 457 -19.08 4.45 -11.46
CA ASP A 457 -18.15 4.32 -10.33
C ASP A 457 -16.71 4.67 -10.70
N GLY A 458 -16.24 4.14 -11.84
CA GLY A 458 -14.90 4.37 -12.36
C GLY A 458 -14.80 5.61 -13.23
N GLN A 459 -13.58 6.13 -13.37
CA GLN A 459 -13.21 7.18 -14.33
C GLN A 459 -12.91 6.59 -15.71
N TYR A 460 -13.23 7.35 -16.76
CA TYR A 460 -12.95 6.98 -18.14
C TYR A 460 -11.71 7.73 -18.66
N MET A 461 -10.58 7.04 -18.84
CA MET A 461 -9.31 7.65 -19.29
C MET A 461 -8.72 6.89 -20.49
N GLY A 462 -9.36 7.00 -21.65
CA GLY A 462 -8.88 6.40 -22.90
C GLY A 462 -8.58 4.88 -22.83
N MET A 463 -7.58 4.41 -23.60
CA MET A 463 -7.22 2.99 -23.85
C MET A 463 -6.97 2.09 -22.61
N HIS A 464 -7.17 2.55 -21.39
CA HIS A 464 -7.00 1.79 -20.16
C HIS A 464 -8.28 1.50 -19.35
N ALA A 465 -9.45 1.94 -19.82
CA ALA A 465 -10.72 1.53 -19.25
C ALA A 465 -11.76 1.32 -20.36
N VAL A 466 -11.96 0.07 -20.78
CA VAL A 466 -13.13 -0.30 -21.60
C VAL A 466 -14.37 0.18 -20.84
N PRO A 467 -15.33 0.87 -21.48
CA PRO A 467 -16.52 1.30 -20.76
C PRO A 467 -17.26 0.07 -20.25
N GLU A 468 -17.65 0.11 -18.97
CA GLU A 468 -18.57 -0.87 -18.39
C GLU A 468 -19.98 -0.77 -19.03
N THR A 469 -20.19 0.24 -19.88
CA THR A 469 -21.35 0.47 -20.73
C THR A 469 -21.06 0.16 -22.20
N PRO A 470 -22.07 -0.28 -22.99
CA PRO A 470 -21.91 -0.28 -24.44
C PRO A 470 -21.59 1.14 -24.91
N ALA A 471 -20.69 1.29 -25.89
CA ALA A 471 -20.18 2.52 -26.51
C ALA A 471 -21.27 3.42 -27.14
N THR A 472 -22.28 3.79 -26.36
CA THR A 472 -23.59 4.28 -26.82
C THR A 472 -24.06 5.52 -26.06
N ILE A 473 -23.45 5.86 -24.90
CA ILE A 473 -23.75 7.06 -24.14
C ILE A 473 -22.47 7.58 -23.47
N PRO A 474 -22.18 8.90 -23.50
CA PRO A 474 -21.06 9.51 -22.78
C PRO A 474 -21.16 9.33 -21.26
N VAL A 475 -20.00 9.15 -20.63
CA VAL A 475 -19.88 8.81 -19.20
C VAL A 475 -18.98 9.77 -18.43
N THR A 476 -19.31 9.98 -17.17
CA THR A 476 -18.45 10.64 -16.19
C THR A 476 -18.28 9.76 -14.96
N GLY A 477 -17.08 9.76 -14.37
CA GLY A 477 -16.72 8.88 -13.26
C GLY A 477 -16.75 9.56 -11.91
N LEU A 478 -17.15 8.81 -10.88
CA LEU A 478 -17.09 9.25 -9.48
C LEU A 478 -15.73 9.02 -8.83
N ALA A 479 -14.91 8.10 -9.35
CA ALA A 479 -13.56 7.88 -8.81
C ALA A 479 -12.77 9.20 -8.74
N VAL A 480 -11.94 9.34 -7.70
CA VAL A 480 -11.20 10.56 -7.32
C VAL A 480 -12.08 11.71 -6.79
N SER A 481 -13.38 11.75 -7.11
CA SER A 481 -14.33 12.77 -6.64
C SER A 481 -15.21 12.31 -5.46
N ARG A 482 -15.11 11.06 -5.00
CA ARG A 482 -15.92 10.57 -3.88
C ARG A 482 -15.44 11.16 -2.54
N ALA A 483 -16.39 11.36 -1.64
CA ALA A 483 -16.15 11.77 -0.27
C ALA A 483 -17.05 10.98 0.69
N VAL A 484 -16.97 11.25 1.99
CA VAL A 484 -17.85 10.57 2.97
C VAL A 484 -19.32 10.88 2.65
N THR A 485 -19.62 12.14 2.36
CA THR A 485 -20.90 12.63 1.84
C THR A 485 -20.66 13.25 0.47
N ALA A 486 -21.67 13.22 -0.41
CA ALA A 486 -21.56 13.84 -1.71
C ALA A 486 -21.16 15.33 -1.59
N PRO A 487 -20.14 15.79 -2.35
CA PRO A 487 -19.78 17.20 -2.39
C PRO A 487 -20.86 18.01 -3.11
N GLU A 488 -20.79 19.34 -3.04
CA GLU A 488 -21.72 20.21 -3.79
C GLU A 488 -21.50 20.11 -5.31
N THR A 489 -20.25 19.93 -5.74
CA THR A 489 -19.85 19.74 -7.13
C THR A 489 -18.75 18.67 -7.24
N LEU A 490 -18.68 17.97 -8.37
CA LEU A 490 -17.59 17.03 -8.65
C LEU A 490 -16.31 17.76 -9.06
N SER A 491 -15.17 17.05 -9.12
CA SER A 491 -13.93 17.62 -9.66
C SER A 491 -14.13 18.01 -11.13
N SER A 492 -13.92 19.29 -11.46
CA SER A 492 -14.10 19.80 -12.82
C SER A 492 -13.10 19.17 -13.79
N PHE A 493 -11.84 19.03 -13.37
CA PHE A 493 -10.78 18.40 -14.17
C PHE A 493 -11.15 16.96 -14.55
N ASP A 494 -11.44 16.13 -13.53
CA ASP A 494 -11.77 14.71 -13.74
C ASP A 494 -13.05 14.51 -14.53
N THR A 495 -14.06 15.37 -14.30
CA THR A 495 -15.34 15.31 -15.00
C THR A 495 -15.16 15.65 -16.48
N ARG A 496 -14.42 16.73 -16.78
CA ARG A 496 -14.13 17.15 -18.15
C ARG A 496 -13.31 16.10 -18.89
N ASP A 497 -12.27 15.56 -18.27
CA ASP A 497 -11.39 14.57 -18.89
C ASP A 497 -12.15 13.27 -19.22
N SER A 498 -12.93 12.76 -18.25
CA SER A 498 -13.77 11.57 -18.45
C SER A 498 -14.84 11.78 -19.52
N LEU A 499 -15.44 12.96 -19.59
CA LEU A 499 -16.39 13.31 -20.64
C LEU A 499 -15.71 13.41 -22.00
N ALA A 500 -14.51 13.99 -22.09
CA ALA A 500 -13.82 14.18 -23.35
C ALA A 500 -13.52 12.84 -24.04
N TYR A 501 -12.89 11.92 -23.30
CA TYR A 501 -12.58 10.58 -23.79
C TYR A 501 -13.84 9.79 -24.14
N SER A 502 -14.87 9.82 -23.27
CA SER A 502 -16.08 9.04 -23.51
C SER A 502 -16.92 9.58 -24.67
N MET A 503 -16.94 10.91 -24.88
CA MET A 503 -17.62 11.54 -26.02
C MET A 503 -16.91 11.21 -27.33
N HIS A 504 -15.58 11.20 -27.34
CA HIS A 504 -14.79 10.83 -28.51
C HIS A 504 -15.08 9.39 -28.94
N ASP A 505 -15.07 8.46 -27.99
CA ASP A 505 -15.31 7.04 -28.26
C ASP A 505 -16.79 6.74 -28.61
N TRP A 506 -17.71 7.54 -28.06
CA TRP A 506 -19.14 7.42 -28.33
C TRP A 506 -19.54 7.88 -29.75
N CYS A 507 -18.93 8.94 -30.26
CA CYS A 507 -19.31 9.54 -31.54
C CYS A 507 -18.19 9.44 -32.59
N PRO A 508 -18.31 8.48 -33.54
CA PRO A 508 -17.34 8.31 -34.60
C PRO A 508 -17.17 9.57 -35.46
N GLY A 509 -15.91 9.92 -35.77
CA GLY A 509 -15.58 11.09 -36.60
C GLY A 509 -15.38 12.40 -35.82
N THR A 510 -15.31 12.32 -34.49
CA THR A 510 -14.84 13.41 -33.62
C THR A 510 -13.32 13.33 -33.44
N ASP A 511 -12.66 14.47 -33.26
CA ASP A 511 -11.26 14.54 -32.81
C ASP A 511 -11.20 14.80 -31.29
N LEU A 512 -10.33 14.08 -30.57
CA LEU A 512 -10.24 14.21 -29.12
C LEU A 512 -9.78 15.61 -28.69
N GLY A 513 -8.84 16.23 -29.40
CA GLY A 513 -8.35 17.57 -29.09
C GLY A 513 -9.42 18.64 -29.25
N ASP A 514 -10.27 18.50 -30.27
CA ASP A 514 -11.45 19.36 -30.45
C ASP A 514 -12.46 19.20 -29.31
N VAL A 515 -12.75 17.95 -28.89
CA VAL A 515 -13.67 17.69 -27.77
C VAL A 515 -13.12 18.25 -26.45
N GLN A 516 -11.82 18.08 -26.20
CA GLN A 516 -11.16 18.67 -25.02
C GLN A 516 -11.23 20.21 -25.03
N THR A 517 -11.14 20.84 -26.22
CA THR A 517 -11.31 22.29 -26.38
C THR A 517 -12.75 22.72 -26.08
N LEU A 518 -13.74 21.98 -26.61
CA LEU A 518 -15.17 22.25 -26.36
C LEU A 518 -15.56 22.16 -24.88
N LEU A 519 -14.86 21.33 -24.11
CA LEU A 519 -15.08 21.15 -22.66
C LEU A 519 -14.17 22.06 -21.81
N GLY A 520 -13.41 22.97 -22.43
CA GLY A 520 -12.57 23.93 -21.70
C GLY A 520 -11.36 23.31 -21.00
N ILE A 521 -10.83 22.19 -21.51
CA ILE A 521 -9.58 21.57 -21.04
C ILE A 521 -8.38 22.19 -21.74
N ASN A 522 -8.47 22.32 -23.07
CA ASN A 522 -7.43 22.96 -23.89
C ASN A 522 -7.87 24.38 -24.26
N SER A 523 -6.96 25.34 -24.12
CA SER A 523 -7.12 26.66 -24.72
C SER A 523 -6.63 26.60 -26.17
N PRO A 524 -7.41 27.06 -27.16
CA PRO A 524 -6.95 27.02 -28.54
C PRO A 524 -5.89 28.10 -28.76
N ASP A 525 -4.63 27.71 -28.93
CA ASP A 525 -3.57 28.61 -29.42
C ASP A 525 -3.78 28.96 -30.91
N THR A 526 -4.55 28.13 -31.64
CA THR A 526 -4.98 28.34 -33.03
C THR A 526 -6.34 27.68 -33.30
N GLU A 527 -7.08 28.17 -34.29
CA GLU A 527 -8.38 27.63 -34.70
C GLU A 527 -8.20 26.21 -35.29
N SER A 528 -8.80 25.19 -34.68
CA SER A 528 -8.63 23.80 -35.11
C SER A 528 -9.31 23.53 -36.46
N ALA A 529 -8.54 23.01 -37.42
CA ALA A 529 -9.02 22.68 -38.75
C ALA A 529 -10.09 21.56 -38.76
N THR A 530 -10.13 20.72 -37.72
CA THR A 530 -11.09 19.61 -37.57
C THR A 530 -12.33 19.98 -36.78
N MET A 531 -12.39 21.15 -36.15
CA MET A 531 -13.53 21.58 -35.33
C MET A 531 -14.87 21.53 -36.10
N PRO A 532 -14.98 22.00 -37.37
CA PRO A 532 -16.24 21.93 -38.11
C PRO A 532 -16.69 20.48 -38.39
N THR A 533 -15.76 19.53 -38.52
CA THR A 533 -16.09 18.11 -38.68
C THR A 533 -16.55 17.49 -37.37
N THR A 534 -15.88 17.82 -36.26
CA THR A 534 -16.25 17.38 -34.90
C THR A 534 -17.64 17.88 -34.50
N LEU A 535 -17.94 19.17 -34.69
CA LEU A 535 -19.25 19.75 -34.40
C LEU A 535 -20.38 19.09 -35.21
N ARG A 536 -20.14 18.79 -36.49
CA ARG A 536 -21.11 18.07 -37.34
C ARG A 536 -21.32 16.63 -36.90
N ALA A 537 -20.27 15.93 -36.48
CA ALA A 537 -20.36 14.57 -35.97
C ALA A 537 -21.17 14.55 -34.67
N LEU A 538 -20.81 15.39 -33.69
CA LEU A 538 -21.52 15.52 -32.42
C LEU A 538 -23.00 15.89 -32.62
N GLY A 539 -23.30 16.83 -33.52
CA GLY A 539 -24.68 17.18 -33.86
C GLY A 539 -25.52 16.01 -34.40
N ARG A 540 -24.90 15.04 -35.08
CA ARG A 540 -25.58 13.81 -35.55
C ARG A 540 -25.73 12.77 -34.44
N CYS A 541 -24.71 12.64 -33.58
CA CYS A 541 -24.70 11.67 -32.48
C CYS A 541 -25.57 12.11 -31.30
N ARG A 542 -25.86 13.42 -31.16
CA ARG A 542 -26.43 14.10 -29.99
C ARG A 542 -27.54 13.35 -29.23
N GLY A 543 -28.33 12.52 -29.91
CA GLY A 543 -29.35 11.66 -29.32
C GLY A 543 -30.57 12.43 -28.85
#